data_AF-A0A1Q7E0C9-F1
#
_entry.id   AF-A0A1Q7E0C9-F1
#
_cell.length_a   1.000
_cell.length_b   1.000
_cell.length_c   1.000
_cell.angle_alpha   90.00
_cell.angle_beta   90.00
_cell.angle_gamma   90.00
#
_symmetry.space_group_name_H-M   'P 1'
#
loop_
_entity.id
_entity.type
_entity.pdbx_description
1 polymer ?
#
loop_
_entity_poly.entity_id
_entity_poly.type
_entity_poly.pdbx_seq_one_letter_code
_entity_poly.pdbx_strand_id
1 'polypeptide(L)'
;MALVAVLAVQEPAPLAASQLQQLLAQAQARVQAVQPILLQAQARALAFEPLILTAQARALEPLLAQTAALQGLEGLEGLAGLEALQGLDALDALDALDVADGAVVRAQQDPADSLWSAARRALNRGDYSSAANLYGDIAKRYPNSSRAADAHYWAAFALYKTDDASNLRLARTVLATQKSRYPNAATAREAETLLARIQTTLAKQGDSEAAAWIAERARQAGGPTGRPPQGEPPSGGPSAGRGCPSEDDDDDMRIAALNGLLQMDAANAMPILRKVLARRDPCAAVLRRKAVFLVSQKRTSETEDLLLDVAQHDPDSEVRQQAVFWLSQVPTERALGMLDSILRTSTDEELLDKAIFAVSQHHSARAGQILRAYAERAGARGETREKAIFWLGQQRSQENAEFLRGLYAKLSDDDLKDKVIFSLSQMGGAENMRWMMDIAVNERESTEQRKKALFWAGQSGADLGELAALYDRLPNTERNTEMKEQLIFVYSQRHEPAALDALIKIARTEPNRELRKKAVFWLGQSHDPRAAQVLLEIINQ
;
A
#
# COMPACT_ATOMS: atom_id res chain seq x y z
N MET A 1 21.21 -52.22 -56.58
CA MET A 1 21.25 -51.18 -55.52
C MET A 1 20.91 -49.86 -56.18
N ALA A 2 19.64 -49.45 -56.12
CA ALA A 2 19.08 -48.52 -55.12
C ALA A 2 19.50 -47.07 -55.43
N LEU A 3 18.62 -46.31 -56.10
CA LEU A 3 17.72 -45.27 -55.53
C LEU A 3 18.45 -43.98 -55.12
N VAL A 4 18.13 -42.85 -55.76
CA VAL A 4 17.39 -41.69 -55.18
C VAL A 4 17.30 -40.58 -56.24
N ALA A 5 16.08 -40.12 -56.52
CA ALA A 5 15.76 -38.86 -57.17
C ALA A 5 15.22 -37.89 -56.10
N VAL A 6 15.73 -36.65 -55.99
CA VAL A 6 15.09 -35.56 -55.22
C VAL A 6 15.40 -34.20 -55.85
N LEU A 7 14.34 -33.59 -56.39
CA LEU A 7 13.90 -32.18 -56.35
C LEU A 7 14.95 -31.07 -56.22
N ALA A 8 15.06 -30.26 -57.28
CA ALA A 8 15.59 -28.90 -57.23
C ALA A 8 14.61 -27.99 -56.45
N VAL A 9 15.08 -27.44 -55.33
CA VAL A 9 14.41 -26.37 -54.58
C VAL A 9 14.94 -25.03 -55.12
N GLN A 10 14.02 -24.17 -55.58
CA GLN A 10 14.30 -22.79 -55.99
C GLN A 10 14.80 -21.96 -54.79
N GLU A 11 15.90 -21.25 -54.97
CA GLU A 11 16.37 -20.22 -54.03
C GLU A 11 15.39 -19.03 -53.99
N PRO A 12 15.14 -18.42 -52.82
CA PRO A 12 14.27 -17.25 -52.72
C PRO A 12 14.98 -16.00 -53.30
N ALA A 13 14.27 -15.26 -54.14
CA ALA A 13 14.75 -14.03 -54.76
C ALA A 13 15.11 -12.94 -53.72
N PRO A 14 16.12 -12.08 -53.99
CA PRO A 14 16.49 -11.00 -53.08
C PRO A 14 15.38 -9.95 -53.02
N LEU A 15 14.84 -9.71 -51.83
CA LEU A 15 13.87 -8.64 -51.59
C LEU A 15 14.51 -7.28 -51.91
N ALA A 16 13.84 -6.48 -52.74
CA ALA A 16 14.34 -5.16 -53.12
C ALA A 16 14.49 -4.26 -51.88
N ALA A 17 15.51 -3.39 -51.85
CA ALA A 17 15.81 -2.52 -50.72
C ALA A 17 14.60 -1.68 -50.23
N SER A 18 13.64 -1.40 -51.10
CA SER A 18 12.38 -0.73 -50.79
C SER A 18 11.45 -1.57 -49.89
N GLN A 19 11.42 -2.89 -50.05
CA GLN A 19 10.65 -3.80 -49.20
C GLN A 19 11.28 -3.94 -47.80
N LEU A 20 12.61 -3.92 -47.72
CA LEU A 20 13.34 -3.88 -46.45
C LEU A 20 13.07 -2.58 -45.68
N GLN A 21 13.05 -1.43 -46.37
CA GLN A 21 12.69 -0.15 -45.76
C GLN A 21 11.24 -0.11 -45.28
N GLN A 22 10.29 -0.69 -46.04
CA GLN A 22 8.90 -0.79 -45.60
C GLN A 22 8.75 -1.71 -44.37
N LEU A 23 9.46 -2.84 -44.33
CA LEU A 23 9.46 -3.72 -43.16
C LEU A 23 10.08 -3.04 -41.93
N LEU A 24 11.14 -2.26 -42.10
CA LEU A 24 11.76 -1.50 -41.01
C LEU A 24 10.83 -0.41 -40.47
N ALA A 25 10.13 0.32 -41.36
CA ALA A 25 9.15 1.32 -40.98
C ALA A 25 7.94 0.72 -40.24
N GLN A 26 7.46 -0.45 -40.69
CA GLN A 26 6.39 -1.18 -40.01
C GLN A 26 6.83 -1.72 -38.65
N ALA A 27 8.08 -2.18 -38.52
CA ALA A 27 8.65 -2.59 -37.24
C ALA A 27 8.78 -1.42 -36.26
N GLN A 28 9.25 -0.26 -36.72
CA GLN A 28 9.34 0.96 -35.90
C GLN A 28 7.96 1.46 -35.45
N ALA A 29 6.96 1.44 -36.33
CA ALA A 29 5.59 1.81 -35.97
C ALA A 29 4.99 0.85 -34.92
N ARG A 30 5.29 -0.46 -35.00
CA ARG A 30 4.88 -1.45 -33.99
C ARG A 30 5.58 -1.23 -32.66
N VAL A 31 6.87 -0.90 -32.65
CA VAL A 31 7.60 -0.57 -31.42
C VAL A 31 7.04 0.70 -30.76
N GLN A 32 6.76 1.74 -31.53
CA GLN A 32 6.15 2.98 -31.02
C GLN A 32 4.72 2.77 -30.52
N ALA A 33 3.95 1.86 -31.13
CA ALA A 33 2.60 1.50 -30.68
C ALA A 33 2.61 0.70 -29.36
N VAL A 34 3.67 -0.09 -29.11
CA VAL A 34 3.84 -0.86 -27.87
C VAL A 34 4.45 -0.03 -26.75
N GLN A 35 5.17 1.05 -27.07
CA GLN A 35 5.85 1.91 -26.09
C GLN A 35 4.94 2.52 -25.00
N PRO A 36 3.73 3.05 -25.29
CA PRO A 36 2.81 3.51 -24.24
C PRO A 36 2.21 2.35 -23.43
N ILE A 37 2.08 1.15 -24.00
CA ILE A 37 1.63 -0.06 -23.30
C ILE A 37 2.73 -0.54 -22.34
N LEU A 38 3.99 -0.46 -22.75
CA LEU A 38 5.15 -0.80 -21.92
C LEU A 38 5.33 0.21 -20.78
N LEU A 39 5.10 1.51 -21.03
CA LEU A 39 5.08 2.57 -20.02
C LEU A 39 3.90 2.42 -19.05
N GLN A 40 2.72 2.01 -19.53
CA GLN A 40 1.59 1.67 -18.67
C GLN A 40 1.83 0.38 -17.86
N ALA A 41 2.54 -0.61 -18.42
CA ALA A 41 2.95 -1.82 -17.72
C ALA A 41 4.04 -1.53 -16.67
N GLN A 42 5.01 -0.66 -16.96
CA GLN A 42 6.00 -0.16 -16.00
C GLN A 42 5.35 0.70 -14.90
N ALA A 43 4.40 1.57 -15.25
CA ALA A 43 3.63 2.33 -14.26
C ALA A 43 2.73 1.42 -13.40
N ARG A 44 2.22 0.32 -13.94
CA ARG A 44 1.49 -0.71 -13.18
C ARG A 44 2.41 -1.56 -12.30
N ALA A 45 3.63 -1.86 -12.75
CA ALA A 45 4.65 -2.55 -11.96
C ALA A 45 5.15 -1.67 -10.80
N LEU A 46 5.32 -0.36 -11.03
CA LEU A 46 5.64 0.63 -9.99
C LEU A 46 4.46 0.99 -9.09
N ALA A 47 3.23 0.66 -9.49
CA ALA A 47 2.02 0.82 -8.68
C ALA A 47 1.62 -0.46 -7.91
N PHE A 48 2.38 -1.56 -8.05
CA PHE A 48 2.18 -2.83 -7.36
C PHE A 48 3.38 -3.25 -6.48
N GLU A 49 4.27 -2.32 -6.15
CA GLU A 49 5.11 -2.44 -4.95
C GLU A 49 4.78 -1.29 -4.01
N PRO A 50 4.07 -1.61 -2.93
CA PRO A 50 4.70 -1.34 -1.64
C PRO A 50 4.35 -2.43 -0.63
N LEU A 51 4.85 -3.66 -0.77
CA LEU A 51 4.81 -4.65 0.33
C LEU A 51 5.97 -5.66 0.37
N ILE A 52 7.08 -5.45 -0.36
CA ILE A 52 8.29 -6.32 -0.24
C ILE A 52 9.57 -5.50 0.02
N LEU A 53 9.46 -4.31 0.65
CA LEU A 53 10.63 -3.57 1.14
C LEU A 53 10.45 -2.99 2.55
N THR A 54 9.60 -3.61 3.35
CA THR A 54 9.49 -3.37 4.80
C THR A 54 9.54 -4.65 5.66
N ALA A 55 9.68 -5.83 5.04
CA ALA A 55 9.84 -7.09 5.77
C ALA A 55 11.30 -7.58 5.92
N GLN A 56 12.29 -6.90 5.32
CA GLN A 56 13.72 -7.27 5.45
C GLN A 56 14.57 -6.31 6.30
N ALA A 57 13.99 -5.26 6.89
CA ALA A 57 14.73 -4.33 7.77
C ALA A 57 14.33 -4.39 9.26
N ARG A 58 13.43 -5.31 9.66
CA ARG A 58 13.04 -5.52 11.07
C ARG A 58 13.27 -6.93 11.61
N ALA A 59 13.93 -7.81 10.85
CA ALA A 59 14.28 -9.17 11.26
C ALA A 59 15.78 -9.36 11.59
N LEU A 60 16.57 -8.29 11.64
CA LEU A 60 18.03 -8.36 11.85
C LEU A 60 18.54 -7.70 13.14
N GLU A 61 17.66 -7.32 14.07
CA GLU A 61 18.08 -6.75 15.36
C GLU A 61 18.06 -7.73 16.56
N PRO A 62 17.24 -8.80 16.64
CA PRO A 62 17.40 -9.79 17.71
C PRO A 62 18.30 -10.98 17.34
N LEU A 63 18.70 -11.15 16.08
CA LEU A 63 19.32 -12.41 15.60
C LEU A 63 20.84 -12.49 15.75
N LEU A 64 21.50 -11.46 16.30
CA LEU A 64 22.94 -11.48 16.61
C LEU A 64 23.25 -11.66 18.11
N ALA A 65 22.23 -11.83 18.96
CA ALA A 65 22.42 -11.86 20.41
C ALA A 65 22.28 -13.24 21.09
N GLN A 66 21.91 -14.34 20.41
CA GLN A 66 21.66 -15.63 21.09
C GLN A 66 22.07 -16.91 20.33
N THR A 67 23.24 -16.96 19.69
CA THR A 67 23.76 -18.23 19.13
C THR A 67 24.64 -19.00 20.12
N ALA A 68 24.08 -19.38 21.27
CA ALA A 68 24.72 -20.32 22.20
C ALA A 68 23.75 -20.97 23.20
N ALA A 69 22.56 -21.38 22.77
CA ALA A 69 21.74 -22.36 23.50
C ALA A 69 20.66 -22.90 22.57
N LEU A 70 20.31 -24.18 22.72
CA LEU A 70 19.18 -24.88 22.10
C LEU A 70 19.45 -25.48 20.71
N GLN A 71 20.39 -26.43 20.68
CA GLN A 71 20.12 -27.70 20.00
C GLN A 71 19.12 -28.50 20.85
N GLY A 72 18.01 -28.91 20.25
CA GLY A 72 17.04 -29.81 20.85
C GLY A 72 15.73 -29.12 21.19
N LEU A 73 14.77 -29.22 20.27
CA LEU A 73 13.42 -29.73 20.52
C LEU A 73 12.65 -29.73 19.20
N GLU A 74 12.30 -30.93 18.76
CA GLU A 74 11.36 -31.24 17.69
C GLU A 74 9.94 -30.80 18.09
N GLY A 75 9.14 -30.37 17.11
CA GLY A 75 7.68 -30.37 17.24
C GLY A 75 7.01 -29.06 16.80
N LEU A 76 6.29 -29.16 15.68
CA LEU A 76 5.04 -28.45 15.35
C LEU A 76 4.99 -26.94 15.66
N GLU A 77 5.21 -26.09 14.64
CA GLU A 77 4.44 -24.87 14.38
C GLU A 77 5.02 -24.17 13.14
N GLY A 78 4.20 -23.93 12.10
CA GLY A 78 4.66 -23.22 10.90
C GLY A 78 3.91 -23.46 9.59
N LEU A 79 2.57 -23.63 9.61
CA LEU A 79 1.73 -23.37 8.43
C LEU A 79 1.16 -21.94 8.51
N ALA A 80 2.05 -20.95 8.49
CA ALA A 80 1.68 -19.54 8.42
C ALA A 80 2.54 -18.89 7.32
N GLY A 81 2.07 -18.98 6.07
CA GLY A 81 2.85 -18.52 4.91
C GLY A 81 2.16 -18.73 3.55
N LEU A 82 0.83 -18.61 3.48
CA LEU A 82 0.07 -18.73 2.23
C LEU A 82 -0.95 -17.58 2.02
N GLU A 83 -0.62 -16.37 2.47
CA GLU A 83 -1.45 -15.16 2.24
C GLU A 83 -1.10 -14.39 0.96
N ALA A 84 -0.27 -14.95 0.07
CA ALA A 84 0.16 -14.30 -1.18
C ALA A 84 -0.48 -14.86 -2.47
N LEU A 85 -1.66 -15.51 -2.39
CA LEU A 85 -2.38 -16.03 -3.56
C LEU A 85 -3.86 -15.63 -3.64
N GLN A 86 -4.31 -14.61 -2.90
CA GLN A 86 -5.65 -14.04 -3.04
C GLN A 86 -5.71 -13.05 -4.22
N GLY A 87 -5.74 -13.62 -5.42
CA GLY A 87 -5.80 -12.87 -6.68
C GLY A 87 -6.05 -13.75 -7.91
N LEU A 88 -6.70 -14.91 -7.70
CA LEU A 88 -7.12 -15.81 -8.76
C LEU A 88 -8.62 -16.08 -8.58
N ASP A 89 -9.40 -15.87 -9.64
CA ASP A 89 -10.83 -16.17 -9.80
C ASP A 89 -11.19 -17.67 -9.64
N ALA A 90 -10.49 -18.40 -8.78
CA ALA A 90 -10.61 -19.83 -8.54
C ALA A 90 -10.99 -20.17 -7.08
N LEU A 91 -11.19 -19.18 -6.20
CA LEU A 91 -11.55 -19.41 -4.79
C LEU A 91 -13.07 -19.28 -4.49
N ASP A 92 -13.87 -18.67 -5.36
CA ASP A 92 -15.36 -18.66 -5.26
C ASP A 92 -15.99 -20.07 -5.39
N ALA A 93 -15.21 -21.06 -5.83
CA ALA A 93 -15.62 -22.46 -5.93
C ALA A 93 -15.33 -23.28 -4.67
N LEU A 94 -14.60 -22.74 -3.69
CA LEU A 94 -14.14 -23.47 -2.50
C LEU A 94 -14.93 -23.11 -1.22
N ASP A 95 -15.64 -21.98 -1.16
CA ASP A 95 -16.62 -21.69 -0.08
C ASP A 95 -17.95 -22.46 -0.22
N ALA A 96 -18.11 -23.21 -1.32
CA ALA A 96 -19.24 -24.12 -1.50
C ALA A 96 -18.99 -25.53 -0.95
N LEU A 97 -17.89 -25.75 -0.20
CA LEU A 97 -17.49 -27.07 0.30
C LEU A 97 -17.56 -27.26 1.82
N ASP A 98 -18.17 -26.36 2.60
CA ASP A 98 -18.31 -26.58 4.05
C ASP A 98 -19.68 -26.22 4.64
N VAL A 99 -20.73 -26.87 4.13
CA VAL A 99 -21.96 -27.08 4.92
C VAL A 99 -22.39 -28.53 4.75
N ALA A 100 -21.65 -29.41 5.41
CA ALA A 100 -22.08 -30.78 5.62
C ALA A 100 -21.80 -31.18 7.08
N ASP A 101 -22.55 -30.60 8.02
CA ASP A 101 -23.04 -31.43 9.13
C ASP A 101 -24.30 -30.88 9.79
N GLY A 102 -25.19 -31.80 10.20
CA GLY A 102 -26.16 -31.51 11.26
C GLY A 102 -27.64 -31.34 10.91
N ALA A 103 -28.20 -32.06 9.92
CA ALA A 103 -29.64 -32.42 9.94
C ALA A 103 -29.99 -33.47 8.87
N VAL A 104 -29.73 -34.75 9.14
CA VAL A 104 -30.38 -35.84 8.37
C VAL A 104 -31.82 -35.97 8.87
N VAL A 105 -32.66 -35.01 8.49
CA VAL A 105 -34.09 -35.27 8.32
C VAL A 105 -34.18 -35.99 6.98
N ARG A 106 -34.78 -37.19 6.95
CA ARG A 106 -35.13 -37.88 5.69
C ARG A 106 -36.13 -37.00 4.93
N ALA A 107 -35.63 -36.00 4.21
CA ALA A 107 -36.39 -35.25 3.24
C ALA A 107 -36.71 -36.21 2.09
N GLN A 108 -37.98 -36.26 1.70
CA GLN A 108 -38.36 -36.82 0.41
C GLN A 108 -37.44 -36.20 -0.65
N GLN A 109 -36.81 -37.03 -1.50
CA GLN A 109 -35.99 -36.57 -2.61
C GLN A 109 -36.76 -35.49 -3.37
N ASP A 110 -36.19 -34.29 -3.50
CA ASP A 110 -36.87 -33.20 -4.18
C ASP A 110 -36.95 -33.59 -5.67
N PRO A 111 -38.13 -33.48 -6.31
CA PRO A 111 -38.28 -33.89 -7.70
C PRO A 111 -37.35 -33.13 -8.66
N ALA A 112 -36.77 -32.00 -8.25
CA ALA A 112 -35.79 -31.24 -9.01
C ALA A 112 -34.32 -31.66 -8.77
N ASP A 113 -34.01 -32.56 -7.82
CA ASP A 113 -32.62 -32.85 -7.41
C ASP A 113 -31.73 -33.35 -8.56
N SER A 114 -32.29 -34.15 -9.47
CA SER A 114 -31.57 -34.63 -10.66
C SER A 114 -31.20 -33.48 -11.61
N LEU A 115 -32.14 -32.56 -11.85
CA LEU A 115 -31.89 -31.38 -12.69
C LEU A 115 -30.93 -30.40 -12.00
N TRP A 116 -31.07 -30.21 -10.69
CA TRP A 116 -30.18 -29.38 -9.89
C TRP A 116 -28.73 -29.86 -9.98
N SER A 117 -28.54 -31.17 -9.83
CA SER A 117 -27.22 -31.81 -9.95
C SER A 117 -26.65 -31.71 -11.37
N ALA A 118 -27.49 -31.80 -12.40
CA ALA A 118 -27.07 -31.59 -13.79
C ALA A 118 -26.67 -30.13 -14.05
N ALA A 119 -27.47 -29.17 -13.58
CA ALA A 119 -27.21 -27.74 -13.70
C ALA A 119 -25.91 -27.34 -13.02
N ARG A 120 -25.67 -27.83 -11.78
CA ARG A 120 -24.43 -27.57 -11.04
C ARG A 120 -23.20 -28.14 -11.76
N ARG A 121 -23.31 -29.35 -12.32
CA ARG A 121 -22.24 -29.95 -13.12
C ARG A 121 -21.95 -29.15 -14.39
N ALA A 122 -22.96 -28.62 -15.07
CA ALA A 122 -22.77 -27.75 -16.23
C ALA A 122 -22.07 -26.45 -15.83
N LEU A 123 -22.52 -25.82 -14.74
CA LEU A 123 -21.95 -24.59 -14.19
C LEU A 123 -20.46 -24.77 -13.85
N ASN A 124 -20.13 -25.84 -13.13
CA ASN A 124 -18.74 -26.13 -12.71
C ASN A 124 -17.81 -26.45 -13.90
N ARG A 125 -18.35 -26.85 -15.05
CA ARG A 125 -17.58 -27.06 -16.29
C ARG A 125 -17.43 -25.78 -17.12
N GLY A 126 -17.97 -24.66 -16.68
CA GLY A 126 -18.00 -23.41 -17.44
C GLY A 126 -19.02 -23.41 -18.59
N ASP A 127 -19.90 -24.41 -18.67
CA ASP A 127 -20.99 -24.45 -19.66
C ASP A 127 -22.19 -23.62 -19.15
N TYR A 128 -21.99 -22.31 -19.16
CA TYR A 128 -22.91 -21.34 -18.56
C TYR A 128 -24.27 -21.29 -19.27
N SER A 129 -24.30 -21.45 -20.60
CA SER A 129 -25.56 -21.48 -21.36
C SER A 129 -26.42 -22.69 -21.01
N SER A 130 -25.82 -23.89 -20.94
CA SER A 130 -26.55 -25.08 -20.50
C SER A 130 -26.97 -25.00 -19.04
N ALA A 131 -26.10 -24.48 -18.17
CA ALA A 131 -26.42 -24.29 -16.76
C ALA A 131 -27.62 -23.35 -16.58
N ALA A 132 -27.65 -22.21 -17.27
CA ALA A 132 -28.77 -21.27 -17.24
C ALA A 132 -30.09 -21.92 -17.65
N ASN A 133 -30.07 -22.71 -18.73
CA ASN A 133 -31.25 -23.43 -19.20
C ASN A 133 -31.74 -24.47 -18.19
N LEU A 134 -30.81 -25.28 -17.63
CA LEU A 134 -31.16 -26.32 -16.65
C LEU A 134 -31.72 -25.74 -15.36
N TYR A 135 -31.14 -24.64 -14.85
CA TYR A 135 -31.69 -23.93 -13.70
C TYR A 135 -33.05 -23.28 -14.03
N GLY A 136 -33.21 -22.71 -15.23
CA GLY A 136 -34.49 -22.19 -15.70
C GLY A 136 -35.57 -23.26 -15.81
N ASP A 137 -35.21 -24.49 -16.19
CA ASP A 137 -36.12 -25.62 -16.26
C ASP A 137 -36.59 -26.09 -14.88
N ILE A 138 -35.75 -25.99 -13.85
CA ILE A 138 -36.15 -26.27 -12.45
C ILE A 138 -37.27 -25.30 -12.04
N ALA A 139 -37.07 -24.00 -12.27
CA ALA A 139 -38.04 -22.97 -11.95
C ALA A 139 -39.37 -23.14 -12.72
N LYS A 140 -39.33 -23.59 -13.98
CA LYS A 140 -40.51 -23.78 -14.82
C LYS A 140 -41.26 -25.07 -14.53
N ARG A 141 -40.55 -26.19 -14.42
CA ARG A 141 -41.12 -27.54 -14.34
C ARG A 141 -41.45 -27.95 -12.91
N TYR A 142 -40.75 -27.39 -11.94
CA TYR A 142 -40.89 -27.71 -10.53
C TYR A 142 -41.05 -26.42 -9.69
N PRO A 143 -42.06 -25.57 -9.97
CA PRO A 143 -42.18 -24.26 -9.33
C PRO A 143 -42.39 -24.29 -7.81
N ASN A 144 -42.83 -25.44 -7.27
CA ASN A 144 -43.03 -25.70 -5.83
C ASN A 144 -41.86 -26.45 -5.18
N SER A 145 -40.78 -26.73 -5.93
CA SER A 145 -39.57 -27.37 -5.39
C SER A 145 -38.88 -26.45 -4.40
N SER A 146 -38.24 -27.02 -3.37
CA SER A 146 -37.37 -26.28 -2.46
C SER A 146 -36.22 -25.57 -3.20
N ARG A 147 -35.86 -26.07 -4.38
CA ARG A 147 -34.81 -25.52 -5.27
C ARG A 147 -35.30 -24.42 -6.21
N ALA A 148 -36.61 -24.26 -6.39
CA ALA A 148 -37.17 -23.37 -7.42
C ALA A 148 -36.80 -21.89 -7.20
N ALA A 149 -36.79 -21.46 -5.93
CA ALA A 149 -36.42 -20.10 -5.55
C ALA A 149 -34.96 -19.80 -5.91
N ASP A 150 -34.02 -20.63 -5.46
CA ASP A 150 -32.59 -20.44 -5.69
C ASP A 150 -32.17 -20.72 -7.14
N ALA A 151 -32.93 -21.54 -7.87
CA ALA A 151 -32.67 -21.80 -9.28
C ALA A 151 -32.74 -20.51 -10.13
N HIS A 152 -33.55 -19.52 -9.75
CA HIS A 152 -33.57 -18.23 -10.45
C HIS A 152 -32.25 -17.48 -10.29
N TYR A 153 -31.70 -17.43 -9.07
CA TYR A 153 -30.40 -16.82 -8.81
C TYR A 153 -29.30 -17.50 -9.63
N TRP A 154 -29.21 -18.82 -9.57
CA TRP A 154 -28.16 -19.56 -10.29
C TRP A 154 -28.33 -19.51 -11.82
N ALA A 155 -29.56 -19.45 -12.32
CA ALA A 155 -29.82 -19.20 -13.75
C ALA A 155 -29.32 -17.81 -14.16
N ALA A 156 -29.62 -16.77 -13.37
CA ALA A 156 -29.15 -15.42 -13.63
C ALA A 156 -27.62 -15.29 -13.52
N PHE A 157 -27.01 -15.96 -12.55
CA PHE A 157 -25.55 -16.01 -12.39
C PHE A 157 -24.89 -16.66 -13.61
N ALA A 158 -25.40 -17.81 -14.06
CA ALA A 158 -24.90 -18.47 -15.26
C ALA A 158 -25.04 -17.55 -16.50
N LEU A 159 -26.19 -16.91 -16.68
CA LEU A 159 -26.40 -15.94 -17.77
C LEU A 159 -25.42 -14.76 -17.70
N TYR A 160 -25.17 -14.21 -16.52
CA TYR A 160 -24.20 -13.14 -16.30
C TYR A 160 -22.79 -13.56 -16.74
N LYS A 161 -22.37 -14.80 -16.43
CA LYS A 161 -21.05 -15.32 -16.82
C LYS A 161 -20.85 -15.53 -18.32
N THR A 162 -21.90 -15.46 -19.14
CA THR A 162 -21.78 -15.49 -20.60
C THR A 162 -21.32 -14.17 -21.21
N ASP A 163 -21.41 -13.06 -20.45
CA ASP A 163 -21.07 -11.68 -20.86
C ASP A 163 -21.76 -11.18 -22.15
N ASP A 164 -22.86 -11.82 -22.55
CA ASP A 164 -23.67 -11.42 -23.71
C ASP A 164 -24.81 -10.45 -23.30
N ALA A 165 -25.00 -9.37 -24.06
CA ALA A 165 -25.97 -8.32 -23.76
C ALA A 165 -27.43 -8.80 -23.70
N SER A 166 -27.79 -9.83 -24.47
CA SER A 166 -29.13 -10.42 -24.44
C SER A 166 -29.31 -11.30 -23.20
N ASN A 167 -28.27 -12.06 -22.84
CA ASN A 167 -28.26 -12.87 -21.62
C ASN A 167 -28.24 -12.03 -20.35
N LEU A 168 -27.55 -10.88 -20.33
CA LEU A 168 -27.58 -9.94 -19.21
C LEU A 168 -28.98 -9.35 -18.97
N ARG A 169 -29.69 -8.99 -20.05
CA ARG A 169 -31.10 -8.53 -19.96
C ARG A 169 -32.04 -9.65 -19.50
N LEU A 170 -31.78 -10.88 -19.93
CA LEU A 170 -32.50 -12.05 -19.42
C LEU A 170 -32.20 -12.28 -17.94
N ALA A 171 -30.94 -12.21 -17.51
CA ALA A 171 -30.52 -12.36 -16.11
C ALA A 171 -31.22 -11.33 -15.22
N ARG A 172 -31.27 -10.06 -15.66
CA ARG A 172 -32.04 -8.98 -15.01
C ARG A 172 -33.52 -9.37 -14.82
N THR A 173 -34.14 -9.94 -15.85
CA THR A 173 -35.54 -10.38 -15.82
C THR A 173 -35.76 -11.57 -14.88
N VAL A 174 -34.82 -12.52 -14.86
CA VAL A 174 -34.87 -13.70 -13.99
C VAL A 174 -34.75 -13.29 -12.51
N LEU A 175 -33.86 -12.36 -12.17
CA LEU A 175 -33.73 -11.82 -10.81
C LEU A 175 -34.96 -11.02 -10.38
N ALA A 176 -35.55 -10.24 -11.29
CA ALA A 176 -36.82 -9.56 -11.02
C ALA A 176 -37.96 -10.57 -10.73
N THR A 177 -37.97 -11.70 -11.45
CA THR A 177 -38.91 -12.79 -11.22
C THR A 177 -38.70 -13.43 -9.86
N GLN A 178 -37.45 -13.72 -9.48
CA GLN A 178 -37.11 -14.22 -8.14
C GLN A 178 -37.63 -13.29 -7.05
N LYS A 179 -37.30 -11.99 -7.14
CA LYS A 179 -37.72 -10.98 -6.17
C LYS A 179 -39.24 -10.88 -6.01
N SER A 180 -39.98 -11.02 -7.11
CA SER A 180 -41.44 -10.94 -7.09
C SER A 180 -42.13 -12.21 -6.59
N ARG A 181 -41.65 -13.40 -6.99
CA ARG A 181 -42.31 -14.68 -6.70
C ARG A 181 -41.76 -15.41 -5.48
N TYR A 182 -40.49 -15.16 -5.15
CA TYR A 182 -39.74 -15.80 -4.08
C TYR A 182 -38.98 -14.76 -3.25
N PRO A 183 -39.66 -13.77 -2.63
CA PRO A 183 -39.01 -12.68 -1.90
C PRO A 183 -38.16 -13.15 -0.71
N ASN A 184 -38.45 -14.34 -0.17
CA ASN A 184 -37.74 -14.94 0.96
C ASN A 184 -36.78 -16.07 0.53
N ALA A 185 -36.32 -16.08 -0.74
CA ALA A 185 -35.32 -17.04 -1.20
C ALA A 185 -34.04 -16.93 -0.36
N ALA A 186 -33.34 -18.05 -0.13
CA ALA A 186 -32.06 -18.02 0.60
C ALA A 186 -31.05 -17.12 -0.12
N THR A 187 -31.09 -17.12 -1.45
CA THR A 187 -30.24 -16.31 -2.34
C THR A 187 -30.73 -14.88 -2.60
N ALA A 188 -31.70 -14.37 -1.82
CA ALA A 188 -32.33 -13.07 -2.10
C ALA A 188 -31.38 -11.88 -1.97
N ARG A 189 -30.43 -11.91 -1.02
CA ARG A 189 -29.44 -10.83 -0.82
C ARG A 189 -28.43 -10.82 -1.99
N GLU A 190 -27.90 -11.98 -2.31
CA GLU A 190 -26.94 -12.20 -3.40
C GLU A 190 -27.56 -11.83 -4.76
N ALA A 191 -28.86 -12.08 -4.94
CA ALA A 191 -29.62 -11.67 -6.12
C ALA A 191 -29.65 -10.14 -6.29
N GLU A 192 -29.73 -9.37 -5.21
CA GLU A 192 -29.68 -7.90 -5.28
C GLU A 192 -28.28 -7.39 -5.65
N THR A 193 -27.22 -7.98 -5.08
CA THR A 193 -25.83 -7.68 -5.42
C THR A 193 -25.54 -8.02 -6.89
N LEU A 194 -25.95 -9.21 -7.35
CA LEU A 194 -25.79 -9.64 -8.74
C LEU A 194 -26.55 -8.75 -9.72
N LEU A 195 -27.75 -8.29 -9.35
CA LEU A 195 -28.52 -7.34 -10.16
C LEU A 195 -27.75 -6.03 -10.34
N ALA A 196 -27.12 -5.48 -9.30
CA ALA A 196 -26.31 -4.26 -9.42
C ALA A 196 -25.11 -4.44 -10.36
N ARG A 197 -24.45 -5.62 -10.32
CA ARG A 197 -23.36 -5.99 -11.24
C ARG A 197 -23.87 -6.07 -12.69
N ILE A 198 -24.98 -6.76 -12.92
CA ILE A 198 -25.62 -6.88 -14.25
C ILE A 198 -25.99 -5.49 -14.81
N GLN A 199 -26.63 -4.65 -14.00
CA GLN A 199 -27.01 -3.28 -14.43
C GLN A 199 -25.76 -2.45 -14.75
N THR A 200 -24.68 -2.60 -14.00
CA THR A 200 -23.41 -1.93 -14.30
C THR A 200 -22.83 -2.38 -15.65
N THR A 201 -22.83 -3.68 -15.94
CA THR A 201 -22.37 -4.21 -17.24
C THR A 201 -23.27 -3.76 -18.40
N LEU A 202 -24.59 -3.79 -18.22
CA LEU A 202 -25.55 -3.31 -19.23
C LEU A 202 -25.37 -1.81 -19.51
N ALA A 203 -25.20 -0.99 -18.46
CA ALA A 203 -24.95 0.44 -18.62
C ALA A 203 -23.64 0.71 -19.40
N LYS A 204 -22.57 -0.06 -19.16
CA LYS A 204 -21.34 0.00 -19.96
C LYS A 204 -21.57 -0.31 -21.44
N GLN A 205 -22.48 -1.23 -21.73
CA GLN A 205 -22.85 -1.63 -23.09
C GLN A 205 -23.86 -0.66 -23.74
N GLY A 206 -24.18 0.46 -23.09
CA GLY A 206 -25.07 1.51 -23.62
C GLY A 206 -26.55 1.34 -23.27
N ASP A 207 -26.91 0.45 -22.34
CA ASP A 207 -28.29 0.30 -21.88
C ASP A 207 -28.73 1.50 -21.02
N SER A 208 -29.59 2.34 -21.61
CA SER A 208 -30.09 3.57 -20.96
C SER A 208 -30.95 3.32 -19.72
N GLU A 209 -31.67 2.18 -19.66
CA GLU A 209 -32.50 1.82 -18.51
C GLU A 209 -31.62 1.43 -17.33
N ALA A 210 -30.56 0.67 -17.59
CA ALA A 210 -29.56 0.30 -16.59
C ALA A 210 -28.82 1.53 -16.05
N ALA A 211 -28.43 2.47 -16.92
CA ALA A 211 -27.82 3.73 -16.51
C ALA A 211 -28.76 4.58 -15.62
N ALA A 212 -30.05 4.68 -15.98
CA ALA A 212 -31.04 5.38 -15.18
C ALA A 212 -31.26 4.70 -13.82
N TRP A 213 -31.28 3.36 -13.78
CA TRP A 213 -31.40 2.59 -12.55
C TRP A 213 -30.24 2.88 -11.59
N ILE A 214 -28.99 2.88 -12.09
CA ILE A 214 -27.80 3.21 -11.28
C ILE A 214 -27.87 4.64 -10.77
N ALA A 215 -28.24 5.61 -11.62
CA ALA A 215 -28.34 7.01 -11.24
C ALA A 215 -29.42 7.27 -10.18
N GLU A 216 -30.56 6.57 -10.24
CA GLU A 216 -31.61 6.63 -9.22
C GLU A 216 -31.14 6.04 -7.89
N ARG A 217 -30.52 4.85 -7.91
CA ARG A 217 -30.00 4.20 -6.70
C ARG A 217 -28.89 5.00 -6.03
N ALA A 218 -27.97 5.55 -6.81
CA ALA A 218 -26.93 6.43 -6.30
C ALA A 218 -27.51 7.75 -5.72
N ARG A 219 -28.60 8.29 -6.31
CA ARG A 219 -29.34 9.42 -5.74
C ARG A 219 -30.01 9.08 -4.42
N GLN A 220 -30.65 7.91 -4.30
CA GLN A 220 -31.25 7.44 -3.04
C GLN A 220 -30.17 7.20 -1.97
N ALA A 221 -29.02 6.67 -2.38
CA ALA A 221 -27.84 6.53 -1.53
C ALA A 221 -27.25 7.88 -1.10
N GLY A 222 -27.56 8.99 -1.80
CA GLY A 222 -27.15 10.36 -1.48
C GLY A 222 -28.28 11.29 -1.00
N GLY A 223 -29.51 10.78 -0.85
CA GLY A 223 -30.67 11.55 -0.42
C GLY A 223 -30.80 11.61 1.11
N PRO A 224 -31.47 12.63 1.68
CA PRO A 224 -31.72 12.70 3.12
C PRO A 224 -32.87 11.73 3.48
N THR A 225 -32.58 10.47 3.78
CA THR A 225 -33.58 9.56 4.36
C THR A 225 -33.65 9.72 5.88
N GLY A 226 -34.00 10.92 6.31
CA GLY A 226 -34.49 11.20 7.65
C GLY A 226 -36.02 11.07 7.69
N ARG A 227 -36.57 9.85 7.62
CA ARG A 227 -37.94 9.60 8.12
C ARG A 227 -38.18 8.10 8.36
N PRO A 228 -38.47 7.66 9.60
CA PRO A 228 -38.92 6.30 9.85
C PRO A 228 -40.38 6.15 9.38
N PRO A 229 -40.76 5.03 8.72
CA PRO A 229 -42.17 4.71 8.51
C PRO A 229 -42.78 4.34 9.87
N GLN A 230 -43.83 5.05 10.27
CA GLN A 230 -44.72 4.64 11.35
C GLN A 230 -45.79 3.71 10.78
N GLY A 231 -46.07 2.60 11.47
CA GLY A 231 -47.31 1.82 11.32
C GLY A 231 -47.12 0.33 11.01
N GLU A 232 -47.41 -0.49 12.03
CA GLU A 232 -47.75 -1.93 12.04
C GLU A 232 -46.64 -3.02 12.03
N PRO A 233 -46.57 -3.86 13.08
CA PRO A 233 -45.91 -5.18 13.06
C PRO A 233 -46.92 -6.29 12.66
N PRO A 234 -46.51 -7.46 12.13
CA PRO A 234 -45.98 -8.51 13.01
C PRO A 234 -44.90 -9.45 12.45
N SER A 235 -44.27 -10.14 13.42
CA SER A 235 -43.61 -11.46 13.38
C SER A 235 -42.27 -11.64 12.68
N GLY A 236 -41.22 -11.73 13.51
CA GLY A 236 -40.38 -12.94 13.59
C GLY A 236 -39.31 -13.14 12.51
N GLY A 237 -38.13 -12.55 12.72
CA GLY A 237 -36.88 -12.89 12.04
C GLY A 237 -35.78 -11.91 12.43
N PRO A 238 -34.51 -12.33 12.60
CA PRO A 238 -33.44 -11.43 13.01
C PRO A 238 -33.25 -10.36 11.94
N SER A 239 -33.52 -9.11 12.30
CA SER A 239 -33.42 -7.95 11.43
C SER A 239 -31.96 -7.65 11.08
N ALA A 240 -31.45 -8.26 10.00
CA ALA A 240 -30.27 -7.78 9.30
C ALA A 240 -30.71 -6.67 8.33
N GLY A 241 -30.76 -5.42 8.79
CA GLY A 241 -31.07 -4.30 7.90
C GLY A 241 -31.51 -3.03 8.62
N ARG A 242 -30.55 -2.30 9.21
CA ARG A 242 -30.60 -0.84 9.49
C ARG A 242 -29.26 -0.33 10.07
N GLY A 243 -28.13 -0.74 9.49
CA GLY A 243 -26.79 -0.26 9.87
C GLY A 243 -26.25 0.78 8.88
N CYS A 244 -25.35 1.65 9.35
CA CYS A 244 -24.50 2.43 8.44
C CYS A 244 -23.76 1.46 7.47
N PRO A 245 -23.51 1.86 6.21
CA PRO A 245 -22.66 1.06 5.32
C PRO A 245 -21.28 0.84 5.95
N SER A 246 -20.78 -0.40 5.88
CA SER A 246 -19.41 -0.77 6.25
C SER A 246 -18.54 -0.84 5.01
N GLU A 247 -17.22 -0.71 5.15
CA GLU A 247 -16.27 -0.86 4.03
C GLU A 247 -16.19 -2.29 3.52
N ASP A 248 -16.29 -3.28 4.41
CA ASP A 248 -16.21 -4.69 4.08
C ASP A 248 -17.56 -5.28 3.63
N ASP A 249 -18.63 -4.46 3.62
CA ASP A 249 -19.94 -4.89 3.13
C ASP A 249 -19.99 -4.66 1.62
N ASP A 250 -19.27 -5.50 0.86
CA ASP A 250 -19.32 -5.54 -0.61
C ASP A 250 -20.74 -5.84 -1.15
N ASP A 251 -21.61 -6.37 -0.29
CA ASP A 251 -23.04 -6.56 -0.54
C ASP A 251 -23.87 -5.28 -0.31
N ASP A 252 -23.31 -4.22 0.26
CA ASP A 252 -24.01 -2.95 0.38
C ASP A 252 -24.21 -2.34 -1.01
N MET A 253 -25.46 -2.35 -1.45
CA MET A 253 -25.87 -1.82 -2.76
C MET A 253 -25.41 -0.37 -3.01
N ARG A 254 -25.20 0.44 -1.96
CA ARG A 254 -24.69 1.83 -2.09
C ARG A 254 -23.22 1.82 -2.50
N ILE A 255 -22.43 0.90 -1.95
CA ILE A 255 -21.01 0.71 -2.29
C ILE A 255 -20.89 0.18 -3.72
N ALA A 256 -21.73 -0.79 -4.10
CA ALA A 256 -21.81 -1.31 -5.46
C ALA A 256 -22.19 -0.22 -6.47
N ALA A 257 -23.20 0.61 -6.16
CA ALA A 257 -23.59 1.74 -7.01
C ALA A 257 -22.45 2.76 -7.18
N LEU A 258 -21.72 3.09 -6.10
CA LEU A 258 -20.53 3.94 -6.18
C LEU A 258 -19.43 3.31 -7.06
N ASN A 259 -19.22 1.99 -6.98
CA ASN A 259 -18.25 1.30 -7.84
C ASN A 259 -18.61 1.45 -9.32
N GLY A 260 -19.90 1.37 -9.65
CA GLY A 260 -20.39 1.63 -11.01
C GLY A 260 -20.02 3.02 -11.54
N LEU A 261 -19.97 4.04 -10.66
CA LEU A 261 -19.60 5.40 -11.06
C LEU A 261 -18.18 5.51 -11.60
N LEU A 262 -17.26 4.62 -11.23
CA LEU A 262 -15.88 4.63 -11.77
C LEU A 262 -15.89 4.53 -13.30
N GLN A 263 -16.84 3.77 -13.84
CA GLN A 263 -16.94 3.44 -15.26
C GLN A 263 -17.86 4.41 -16.03
N MET A 264 -18.72 5.14 -15.31
CA MET A 264 -19.55 6.18 -15.89
C MET A 264 -18.71 7.39 -16.35
N ASP A 265 -19.12 8.10 -17.40
CA ASP A 265 -18.41 9.32 -17.81
C ASP A 265 -18.47 10.41 -16.72
N ALA A 266 -17.53 11.35 -16.78
CA ALA A 266 -17.39 12.36 -15.75
C ALA A 266 -18.59 13.32 -15.68
N ALA A 267 -19.21 13.67 -16.82
CA ALA A 267 -20.34 14.61 -16.85
C ALA A 267 -21.54 14.07 -16.07
N ASN A 268 -21.77 12.76 -16.14
CA ASN A 268 -22.82 12.09 -15.38
C ASN A 268 -22.40 11.75 -13.95
N ALA A 269 -21.14 11.36 -13.72
CA ALA A 269 -20.68 10.92 -12.40
C ALA A 269 -20.47 12.06 -11.40
N MET A 270 -19.89 13.18 -11.83
CA MET A 270 -19.50 14.28 -10.93
C MET A 270 -20.68 14.89 -10.14
N PRO A 271 -21.88 15.12 -10.73
CA PRO A 271 -23.03 15.60 -9.96
C PRO A 271 -23.46 14.64 -8.84
N ILE A 272 -23.30 13.33 -9.03
CA ILE A 272 -23.63 12.32 -8.02
C ILE A 272 -22.57 12.32 -6.92
N LEU A 273 -21.28 12.32 -7.29
CA LEU A 273 -20.17 12.36 -6.34
C LEU A 273 -20.25 13.60 -5.45
N ARG A 274 -20.60 14.76 -5.99
CA ARG A 274 -20.83 15.99 -5.21
C ARG A 274 -21.91 15.81 -4.14
N LYS A 275 -23.03 15.17 -4.49
CA LYS A 275 -24.13 14.90 -3.54
C LYS A 275 -23.71 13.94 -2.43
N VAL A 276 -22.92 12.92 -2.77
CA VAL A 276 -22.38 11.98 -1.78
C VAL A 276 -21.44 12.69 -0.82
N LEU A 277 -20.51 13.51 -1.33
CA LEU A 277 -19.59 14.30 -0.50
C LEU A 277 -20.32 15.33 0.38
N ALA A 278 -21.40 15.93 -0.11
CA ALA A 278 -22.19 16.89 0.68
C ALA A 278 -22.92 16.25 1.88
N ARG A 279 -23.09 14.92 1.91
CA ARG A 279 -23.76 14.22 3.02
C ARG A 279 -22.77 13.97 4.15
N ARG A 280 -22.66 14.92 5.08
CA ARG A 280 -21.64 14.93 6.16
C ARG A 280 -22.03 14.15 7.42
N ASP A 281 -23.08 13.32 7.39
CA ASP A 281 -23.43 12.48 8.54
C ASP A 281 -22.42 11.32 8.73
N PRO A 282 -22.29 10.77 9.95
CA PRO A 282 -21.36 9.67 10.23
C PRO A 282 -21.60 8.41 9.39
N CYS A 283 -22.87 8.05 9.12
CA CYS A 283 -23.18 6.88 8.28
C CYS A 283 -22.77 7.07 6.80
N ALA A 284 -22.41 8.27 6.38
CA ALA A 284 -21.93 8.52 5.03
C ALA A 284 -20.41 8.51 4.90
N ALA A 285 -19.65 8.43 5.99
CA ALA A 285 -18.19 8.53 5.96
C ALA A 285 -17.56 7.55 4.97
N VAL A 286 -17.94 6.26 5.05
CA VAL A 286 -17.50 5.21 4.11
C VAL A 286 -17.81 5.56 2.65
N LEU A 287 -19.03 6.06 2.38
CA LEU A 287 -19.42 6.47 1.03
C LEU A 287 -18.61 7.68 0.55
N ARG A 288 -18.30 8.62 1.44
CA ARG A 288 -17.47 9.79 1.12
C ARG A 288 -16.03 9.42 0.85
N ARG A 289 -15.41 8.51 1.64
CA ARG A 289 -14.05 7.99 1.37
C ARG A 289 -13.95 7.44 -0.05
N LYS A 290 -14.92 6.61 -0.42
CA LYS A 290 -15.00 6.03 -1.76
C LYS A 290 -15.30 7.07 -2.85
N ALA A 291 -16.13 8.07 -2.55
CA ALA A 291 -16.40 9.17 -3.47
C ALA A 291 -15.15 10.04 -3.71
N VAL A 292 -14.32 10.29 -2.70
CA VAL A 292 -13.05 11.02 -2.83
C VAL A 292 -12.13 10.35 -3.86
N PHE A 293 -11.96 9.03 -3.77
CA PHE A 293 -11.24 8.26 -4.78
C PHE A 293 -11.86 8.42 -6.17
N LEU A 294 -13.18 8.26 -6.30
CA LEU A 294 -13.83 8.37 -7.60
C LEU A 294 -13.67 9.78 -8.21
N VAL A 295 -13.72 10.84 -7.40
CA VAL A 295 -13.48 12.23 -7.83
C VAL A 295 -12.06 12.41 -8.37
N SER A 296 -11.04 11.82 -7.72
CA SER A 296 -9.65 11.89 -8.19
C SER A 296 -9.48 11.20 -9.55
N GLN A 297 -10.20 10.10 -9.77
CA GLN A 297 -10.16 9.34 -11.02
C GLN A 297 -10.87 10.04 -12.19
N LYS A 298 -11.85 10.93 -11.93
CA LYS A 298 -12.55 11.65 -13.01
C LYS A 298 -11.74 12.76 -13.67
N ARG A 299 -10.74 13.31 -12.97
CA ARG A 299 -9.79 14.31 -13.52
C ARG A 299 -10.48 15.46 -14.27
N THR A 300 -11.53 16.01 -13.68
CA THR A 300 -12.23 17.19 -14.22
C THR A 300 -11.64 18.48 -13.68
N SER A 301 -12.00 19.62 -14.27
CA SER A 301 -11.59 20.94 -13.75
C SER A 301 -12.06 21.20 -12.33
N GLU A 302 -13.15 20.56 -11.88
CA GLU A 302 -13.70 20.71 -10.54
C GLU A 302 -13.11 19.72 -9.51
N THR A 303 -12.30 18.76 -9.95
CA THR A 303 -11.73 17.72 -9.08
C THR A 303 -10.89 18.35 -7.97
N GLU A 304 -10.05 19.33 -8.30
CA GLU A 304 -9.23 20.04 -7.31
C GLU A 304 -10.10 20.75 -6.26
N ASP A 305 -11.11 21.51 -6.69
CA ASP A 305 -11.99 22.26 -5.80
C ASP A 305 -12.71 21.35 -4.80
N LEU A 306 -13.19 20.19 -5.25
CA LEU A 306 -13.85 19.22 -4.38
C LEU A 306 -12.89 18.58 -3.39
N LEU A 307 -11.69 18.21 -3.81
CA LEU A 307 -10.69 17.62 -2.91
C LEU A 307 -10.21 18.63 -1.87
N LEU A 308 -10.03 19.90 -2.27
CA LEU A 308 -9.69 20.99 -1.36
C LEU A 308 -10.78 21.19 -0.29
N ASP A 309 -12.05 21.24 -0.69
CA ASP A 309 -13.17 21.37 0.25
C ASP A 309 -13.23 20.20 1.23
N VAL A 310 -13.09 18.96 0.73
CA VAL A 310 -13.13 17.77 1.58
C VAL A 310 -11.97 17.75 2.57
N ALA A 311 -10.74 18.02 2.13
CA ALA A 311 -9.57 18.02 3.00
C ALA A 311 -9.68 19.05 4.15
N GLN A 312 -10.34 20.18 3.89
CA GLN A 312 -10.49 21.26 4.87
C GLN A 312 -11.68 21.07 5.80
N HIS A 313 -12.83 20.61 5.28
CA HIS A 313 -14.12 20.76 5.96
C HIS A 313 -14.85 19.45 6.25
N ASP A 314 -14.39 18.29 5.78
CA ASP A 314 -15.07 17.03 6.12
C ASP A 314 -14.97 16.75 7.63
N PRO A 315 -16.06 16.36 8.33
CA PRO A 315 -15.99 16.05 9.76
C PRO A 315 -15.28 14.73 10.06
N ASP A 316 -15.13 13.83 9.09
CA ASP A 316 -14.46 12.55 9.25
C ASP A 316 -12.98 12.67 8.89
N SER A 317 -12.10 12.34 9.85
CA SER A 317 -10.65 12.43 9.68
C SER A 317 -10.16 11.63 8.48
N GLU A 318 -10.62 10.39 8.33
CA GLU A 318 -10.12 9.50 7.31
C GLU A 318 -10.55 9.95 5.90
N VAL A 319 -11.76 10.52 5.77
CA VAL A 319 -12.18 11.18 4.53
C VAL A 319 -11.26 12.36 4.18
N ARG A 320 -10.89 13.20 5.16
CA ARG A 320 -9.92 14.30 4.94
C ARG A 320 -8.55 13.78 4.51
N GLN A 321 -8.09 12.72 5.18
CA GLN A 321 -6.81 12.06 4.90
C GLN A 321 -6.74 11.52 3.47
N GLN A 322 -7.81 10.89 2.98
CA GLN A 322 -7.91 10.45 1.59
C GLN A 322 -7.84 11.63 0.62
N ALA A 323 -8.53 12.73 0.92
CA ALA A 323 -8.48 13.93 0.08
C ALA A 323 -7.07 14.54 0.02
N VAL A 324 -6.36 14.61 1.15
CA VAL A 324 -4.95 15.05 1.21
C VAL A 324 -4.04 14.15 0.37
N PHE A 325 -4.22 12.82 0.44
CA PHE A 325 -3.46 11.88 -0.38
C PHE A 325 -3.66 12.15 -1.88
N TRP A 326 -4.89 12.36 -2.35
CA TRP A 326 -5.13 12.65 -3.76
C TRP A 326 -4.65 14.04 -4.18
N LEU A 327 -4.70 15.03 -3.28
CA LEU A 327 -4.12 16.36 -3.52
C LEU A 327 -2.60 16.30 -3.68
N SER A 328 -1.90 15.39 -3.01
CA SER A 328 -0.45 15.24 -3.19
C SER A 328 -0.06 14.80 -4.61
N GLN A 329 -1.00 14.23 -5.37
CA GLN A 329 -0.80 13.84 -6.77
C GLN A 329 -1.13 14.98 -7.74
N VAL A 330 -1.59 16.12 -7.23
CA VAL A 330 -1.99 17.30 -8.01
C VAL A 330 -1.10 18.47 -7.56
N PRO A 331 0.09 18.66 -8.16
CA PRO A 331 1.09 19.58 -7.67
C PRO A 331 0.80 21.04 -8.04
N THR A 332 -0.25 21.62 -7.45
CA THR A 332 -0.66 23.00 -7.67
C THR A 332 -0.34 23.89 -6.46
N GLU A 333 -0.22 25.20 -6.71
CA GLU A 333 -0.04 26.19 -5.64
C GLU A 333 -1.24 26.28 -4.69
N ARG A 334 -2.44 25.94 -5.18
CA ARG A 334 -3.66 25.89 -4.36
C ARG A 334 -3.63 24.70 -3.41
N ALA A 335 -3.26 23.53 -3.90
CA ALA A 335 -3.04 22.34 -3.07
C ALA A 335 -1.98 22.61 -2.00
N LEU A 336 -0.85 23.22 -2.36
CA LEU A 336 0.17 23.61 -1.38
C LEU A 336 -0.34 24.59 -0.33
N GLY A 337 -1.12 25.59 -0.74
CA GLY A 337 -1.74 26.54 0.20
C GLY A 337 -2.67 25.85 1.21
N MET A 338 -3.43 24.84 0.76
CA MET A 338 -4.27 24.03 1.63
C MET A 338 -3.46 23.17 2.60
N LEU A 339 -2.42 22.49 2.11
CA LEU A 339 -1.56 21.67 2.94
C LEU A 339 -0.88 22.51 4.04
N ASP A 340 -0.39 23.71 3.71
CA ASP A 340 0.13 24.67 4.70
C ASP A 340 -0.94 25.06 5.73
N SER A 341 -2.18 25.31 5.29
CA SER A 341 -3.30 25.58 6.21
C SER A 341 -3.54 24.41 7.17
N ILE A 342 -3.58 23.17 6.68
CA ILE A 342 -3.78 21.97 7.50
C ILE A 342 -2.66 21.85 8.54
N LEU A 343 -1.40 22.04 8.14
CA LEU A 343 -0.25 22.01 9.04
C LEU A 343 -0.29 23.10 10.12
N ARG A 344 -0.95 24.23 9.84
CA ARG A 344 -1.10 25.32 10.81
C ARG A 344 -2.23 25.09 11.81
N THR A 345 -3.36 24.57 11.35
CA THR A 345 -4.63 24.60 12.11
C THR A 345 -5.10 23.24 12.61
N SER A 346 -4.64 22.13 12.03
CA SER A 346 -5.11 20.80 12.42
C SER A 346 -4.45 20.32 13.72
N THR A 347 -5.21 19.57 14.52
CA THR A 347 -4.72 18.85 15.71
C THR A 347 -4.68 17.34 15.51
N ASP A 348 -5.17 16.86 14.36
CA ASP A 348 -5.22 15.47 13.92
C ASP A 348 -3.85 15.03 13.39
N GLU A 349 -3.22 14.09 14.09
CA GLU A 349 -1.84 13.67 13.84
C GLU A 349 -1.67 12.93 12.52
N GLU A 350 -2.55 11.99 12.20
CA GLU A 350 -2.49 11.22 10.95
C GLU A 350 -2.68 12.13 9.73
N LEU A 351 -3.54 13.15 9.86
CA LEU A 351 -3.70 14.14 8.82
C LEU A 351 -2.47 15.04 8.67
N LEU A 352 -1.87 15.47 9.78
CA LEU A 352 -0.62 16.24 9.75
C LEU A 352 0.50 15.44 9.07
N ASP A 353 0.62 14.15 9.38
CA ASP A 353 1.59 13.26 8.73
C ASP A 353 1.42 13.19 7.22
N LYS A 354 0.17 12.95 6.77
CA LYS A 354 -0.14 12.91 5.33
C LYS A 354 0.09 14.26 4.68
N ALA A 355 -0.19 15.36 5.36
CA ALA A 355 0.08 16.69 4.84
C ALA A 355 1.59 16.98 4.73
N ILE A 356 2.40 16.59 5.72
CA ILE A 356 3.88 16.71 5.67
C ILE A 356 4.42 15.90 4.50
N PHE A 357 3.98 14.64 4.36
CA PHE A 357 4.37 13.80 3.23
C PHE A 357 3.94 14.43 1.91
N ALA A 358 2.70 14.90 1.80
CA ALA A 358 2.22 15.55 0.59
C ALA A 358 3.10 16.76 0.23
N VAL A 359 3.40 17.65 1.18
CA VAL A 359 4.29 18.79 0.95
C VAL A 359 5.70 18.32 0.53
N SER A 360 6.23 17.24 1.10
CA SER A 360 7.57 16.73 0.71
C SER A 360 7.64 16.19 -0.72
N GLN A 361 6.52 15.77 -1.29
CA GLN A 361 6.46 15.36 -2.69
C GLN A 361 6.45 16.55 -3.66
N HIS A 362 6.17 17.75 -3.17
CA HIS A 362 6.23 18.97 -3.98
C HIS A 362 7.66 19.53 -3.91
N HIS A 363 8.42 19.39 -5.00
CA HIS A 363 9.81 19.87 -5.07
C HIS A 363 9.94 21.38 -5.37
N SER A 364 9.03 22.21 -4.82
CA SER A 364 9.05 23.66 -5.00
C SER A 364 9.74 24.37 -3.83
N ALA A 365 10.31 25.55 -4.09
CA ALA A 365 10.92 26.38 -3.03
C ALA A 365 9.93 26.70 -1.90
N ARG A 366 8.65 26.91 -2.26
CA ARG A 366 7.57 27.16 -1.30
C ARG A 366 7.29 25.94 -0.41
N ALA A 367 7.27 24.74 -0.96
CA ALA A 367 7.10 23.52 -0.18
C ALA A 367 8.24 23.32 0.83
N GLY A 368 9.49 23.59 0.42
CA GLY A 368 10.64 23.61 1.32
C GLY A 368 10.51 24.66 2.43
N GLN A 369 9.95 25.84 2.16
CA GLN A 369 9.65 26.85 3.19
C GLN A 369 8.59 26.38 4.18
N ILE A 370 7.53 25.71 3.70
CA ILE A 370 6.46 25.16 4.56
C ILE A 370 7.02 24.11 5.52
N LEU A 371 7.82 23.15 5.02
CA LEU A 371 8.44 22.12 5.87
C LEU A 371 9.39 22.72 6.92
N ARG A 372 10.21 23.70 6.54
CA ARG A 372 11.09 24.42 7.47
C ARG A 372 10.32 25.15 8.56
N ALA A 373 9.28 25.89 8.18
CA ALA A 373 8.43 26.59 9.13
C ALA A 373 7.74 25.63 10.12
N TYR A 374 7.31 24.45 9.65
CA TYR A 374 6.73 23.43 10.51
C TYR A 374 7.76 22.81 11.46
N ALA A 375 8.96 22.47 10.96
CA ALA A 375 10.05 21.92 11.78
C ALA A 375 10.49 22.87 12.91
N GLU A 376 10.45 24.19 12.69
CA GLU A 376 10.76 25.22 13.71
C GLU A 376 9.63 25.48 14.72
N ARG A 377 8.41 25.01 14.47
CA ARG A 377 7.25 25.32 15.31
C ARG A 377 7.34 24.62 16.65
N ALA A 378 7.83 25.33 17.68
CA ALA A 378 8.01 24.78 19.03
C ALA A 378 6.74 24.17 19.66
N GLY A 379 5.55 24.67 19.29
CA GLY A 379 4.26 24.14 19.75
C GLY A 379 3.70 22.97 18.94
N ALA A 380 4.38 22.54 17.86
CA ALA A 380 3.99 21.33 17.12
C ALA A 380 4.54 20.08 17.81
N ARG A 381 3.87 18.94 17.59
CA ARG A 381 4.25 17.66 18.20
C ARG A 381 5.57 17.14 17.67
N GLY A 382 6.38 16.56 18.56
CA GLY A 382 7.72 16.02 18.27
C GLY A 382 7.72 15.10 17.04
N GLU A 383 6.91 14.05 17.05
CA GLU A 383 6.87 13.05 15.96
C GLU A 383 6.62 13.67 14.57
N THR A 384 5.64 14.58 14.46
CA THR A 384 5.37 15.26 13.20
C THR A 384 6.51 16.19 12.78
N ARG A 385 7.19 16.84 13.74
CA ARG A 385 8.37 17.67 13.46
C ARG A 385 9.55 16.81 12.99
N GLU A 386 9.75 15.63 13.56
CA GLU A 386 10.75 14.66 13.08
C GLU A 386 10.51 14.27 11.63
N LYS A 387 9.25 14.05 11.23
CA LYS A 387 8.89 13.75 9.84
C LYS A 387 9.22 14.93 8.92
N ALA A 388 8.96 16.17 9.33
CA ALA A 388 9.37 17.34 8.55
C ALA A 388 10.91 17.44 8.41
N ILE A 389 11.65 17.23 9.50
CA ILE A 389 13.13 17.19 9.52
C ILE A 389 13.68 16.07 8.63
N PHE A 390 13.03 14.90 8.65
CA PHE A 390 13.37 13.77 7.79
C PHE A 390 13.28 14.15 6.32
N TRP A 391 12.12 14.67 5.90
CA TRP A 391 11.86 14.98 4.50
C TRP A 391 12.74 16.14 3.98
N LEU A 392 13.07 17.12 4.83
CA LEU A 392 14.09 18.12 4.50
C LEU A 392 15.46 17.50 4.24
N GLY A 393 15.84 16.45 4.98
CA GLY A 393 17.06 15.68 4.75
C GLY A 393 17.04 14.85 3.46
N GLN A 394 15.88 14.31 3.08
CA GLN A 394 15.71 13.59 1.81
C GLN A 394 15.82 14.53 0.61
N GLN A 395 15.36 15.78 0.75
CA GLN A 395 15.53 16.83 -0.25
C GLN A 395 16.91 17.48 -0.13
N ARG A 396 17.95 16.77 -0.58
CA ARG A 396 19.35 17.21 -0.46
C ARG A 396 19.58 18.57 -1.14
N SER A 397 19.80 19.61 -0.34
CA SER A 397 20.20 20.94 -0.79
C SER A 397 21.09 21.61 0.27
N GLN A 398 21.92 22.56 -0.16
CA GLN A 398 22.73 23.35 0.78
C GLN A 398 21.83 24.15 1.74
N GLU A 399 20.75 24.74 1.24
CA GLU A 399 19.78 25.50 2.04
C GLU A 399 19.15 24.63 3.15
N ASN A 400 18.72 23.40 2.84
CA ASN A 400 18.15 22.51 3.84
C ASN A 400 19.22 22.07 4.86
N ALA A 401 20.46 21.85 4.42
CA ALA A 401 21.54 21.44 5.33
C ALA A 401 21.87 22.57 6.32
N GLU A 402 22.02 23.80 5.82
CA GLU A 402 22.24 25.00 6.65
C GLU A 402 21.09 25.22 7.63
N PHE A 403 19.84 25.11 7.17
CA PHE A 403 18.67 25.20 8.01
C PHE A 403 18.68 24.16 9.13
N LEU A 404 18.93 22.89 8.81
CA LEU A 404 18.91 21.79 9.78
C LEU A 404 20.01 21.98 10.84
N ARG A 405 21.23 22.37 10.45
CA ARG A 405 22.30 22.72 11.41
C ARG A 405 21.89 23.87 12.33
N GLY A 406 21.25 24.91 11.79
CA GLY A 406 20.72 26.03 12.56
C GLY A 406 19.56 25.65 13.47
N LEU A 407 18.70 24.72 13.04
CA LEU A 407 17.58 24.20 13.83
C LEU A 407 18.09 23.45 15.06
N TYR A 408 19.10 22.58 14.91
CA TYR A 408 19.68 21.82 16.02
C TYR A 408 20.02 22.68 17.24
N ALA A 409 20.64 23.84 17.01
CA ALA A 409 21.05 24.76 18.08
C ALA A 409 19.86 25.36 18.86
N LYS A 410 18.66 25.34 18.29
CA LYS A 410 17.41 25.84 18.91
C LYS A 410 16.60 24.72 19.59
N LEU A 411 16.94 23.45 19.36
CA LEU A 411 16.20 22.31 19.88
C LEU A 411 16.63 22.00 21.33
N SER A 412 15.65 21.73 22.19
CA SER A 412 15.84 21.17 23.53
C SER A 412 15.43 19.71 23.61
N ASP A 413 14.73 19.22 22.60
CA ASP A 413 14.22 17.85 22.49
C ASP A 413 15.28 16.97 21.82
N ASP A 414 15.66 15.90 22.51
CA ASP A 414 16.75 15.02 22.10
C ASP A 414 16.39 14.17 20.88
N ASP A 415 15.13 13.72 20.74
CA ASP A 415 14.67 12.94 19.59
C ASP A 415 14.69 13.79 18.31
N LEU A 416 14.29 15.07 18.41
CA LEU A 416 14.41 16.02 17.30
C LEU A 416 15.88 16.29 16.94
N LYS A 417 16.76 16.47 17.93
CA LYS A 417 18.20 16.63 17.70
C LYS A 417 18.79 15.43 16.96
N ASP A 418 18.41 14.23 17.38
CA ASP A 418 18.86 12.99 16.77
C ASP A 418 18.38 12.88 15.33
N LYS A 419 17.15 13.29 15.07
CA LYS A 419 16.61 13.31 13.73
C LYS A 419 17.35 14.28 12.82
N VAL A 420 17.78 15.44 13.34
CA VAL A 420 18.61 16.38 12.59
C VAL A 420 19.98 15.77 12.25
N ILE A 421 20.66 15.16 13.23
CA ILE A 421 21.95 14.49 13.00
C ILE A 421 21.80 13.40 11.93
N PHE A 422 20.77 12.56 12.05
CA PHE A 422 20.44 11.52 11.08
C PHE A 422 20.20 12.10 9.68
N SER A 423 19.36 13.13 9.56
CA SER A 423 19.06 13.76 8.27
C SER A 423 20.32 14.32 7.60
N LEU A 424 21.18 15.01 8.36
CA LEU A 424 22.42 15.59 7.84
C LEU A 424 23.46 14.52 7.46
N SER A 425 23.50 13.39 8.17
CA SER A 425 24.36 12.26 7.79
C SER A 425 23.94 11.64 6.46
N GLN A 426 22.63 11.48 6.24
CA GLN A 426 22.07 10.99 4.98
C GLN A 426 22.31 11.96 3.82
N MET A 427 22.33 13.27 4.07
CA MET A 427 22.69 14.27 3.06
C MET A 427 24.17 14.19 2.67
N GLY A 428 25.04 13.83 3.62
CA GLY A 428 26.48 13.75 3.43
C GLY A 428 27.13 15.13 3.22
N GLY A 429 28.38 15.15 2.75
CA GLY A 429 29.13 16.38 2.46
C GLY A 429 30.06 16.84 3.58
N ALA A 430 31.18 17.45 3.20
CA ALA A 430 32.29 17.78 4.11
C ALA A 430 31.87 18.70 5.26
N GLU A 431 30.97 19.65 5.00
CA GLU A 431 30.48 20.57 6.02
C GLU A 431 29.60 19.86 7.06
N ASN A 432 28.71 18.96 6.64
CA ASN A 432 27.86 18.18 7.54
C ASN A 432 28.69 17.23 8.41
N MET A 433 29.73 16.62 7.83
CA MET A 433 30.67 15.79 8.58
C MET A 433 31.44 16.57 9.64
N ARG A 434 32.00 17.74 9.27
CA ARG A 434 32.67 18.62 10.24
C ARG A 434 31.73 19.07 11.36
N TRP A 435 30.50 19.43 11.02
CA TRP A 435 29.49 19.82 12.01
C TRP A 435 29.13 18.67 12.97
N MET A 436 29.02 17.43 12.50
CA MET A 436 28.81 16.27 13.39
C MET A 436 30.03 16.03 14.29
N MET A 437 31.26 16.24 13.78
CA MET A 437 32.46 16.19 14.60
C MET A 437 32.49 17.30 15.67
N ASP A 438 32.01 18.51 15.35
CA ASP A 438 31.88 19.60 16.32
C ASP A 438 30.91 19.23 17.45
N ILE A 439 29.80 18.54 17.14
CA ILE A 439 28.88 18.00 18.17
C ILE A 439 29.59 16.95 19.03
N ALA A 440 30.30 16.00 18.42
CA ALA A 440 30.96 14.92 19.15
C ALA A 440 31.98 15.43 20.19
N VAL A 441 32.63 16.58 19.93
CA VAL A 441 33.58 17.22 20.86
C VAL A 441 32.94 18.26 21.78
N ASN A 442 31.67 18.62 21.58
CA ASN A 442 31.00 19.64 22.38
C ASN A 442 30.58 19.09 23.74
N GLU A 443 31.31 19.46 24.80
CA GLU A 443 31.03 19.04 26.16
C GLU A 443 29.70 19.57 26.74
N ARG A 444 29.02 20.51 26.07
CA ARG A 444 27.68 20.97 26.45
C ARG A 444 26.56 20.05 26.00
N GLU A 445 26.81 19.20 25.00
CA GLU A 445 25.83 18.22 24.54
C GLU A 445 25.82 16.99 25.45
N SER A 446 24.68 16.29 25.51
CA SER A 446 24.60 15.04 26.25
C SER A 446 25.57 14.00 25.67
N THR A 447 25.98 13.01 26.47
CA THR A 447 26.83 11.92 25.98
C THR A 447 26.17 11.15 24.83
N GLU A 448 24.85 10.97 24.86
CA GLU A 448 24.10 10.28 23.81
C GLU A 448 24.10 11.06 22.50
N GLN A 449 23.88 12.39 22.52
CA GLN A 449 23.96 13.21 21.30
C GLN A 449 25.38 13.22 20.72
N ARG A 450 26.41 13.30 21.57
CA ARG A 450 27.81 13.22 21.14
C ARG A 450 28.11 11.86 20.49
N LYS A 451 27.64 10.75 21.08
CA LYS A 451 27.80 9.39 20.53
C LYS A 451 27.09 9.24 19.19
N LYS A 452 25.86 9.74 19.06
CA LYS A 452 25.09 9.70 17.79
C LYS A 452 25.78 10.49 16.69
N ALA A 453 26.25 11.71 16.99
CA ALA A 453 27.00 12.51 16.04
C ALA A 453 28.30 11.82 15.60
N LEU A 454 29.04 11.26 16.55
CA LEU A 454 30.27 10.51 16.26
C LEU A 454 30.00 9.26 15.42
N PHE A 455 28.95 8.50 15.76
CA PHE A 455 28.53 7.33 14.99
C PHE A 455 28.25 7.71 13.54
N TRP A 456 27.41 8.72 13.32
CA TRP A 456 27.02 9.15 11.98
C TRP A 456 28.17 9.79 11.19
N ALA A 457 29.05 10.56 11.83
CA ALA A 457 30.28 11.05 11.21
C ALA A 457 31.18 9.88 10.76
N GLY A 458 31.34 8.88 11.64
CA GLY A 458 32.06 7.65 11.35
C GLY A 458 31.46 6.85 10.19
N GLN A 459 30.14 6.76 10.09
CA GLN A 459 29.47 6.08 8.95
C GLN A 459 29.54 6.91 7.65
N SER A 460 29.61 8.24 7.77
CA SER A 460 29.56 9.15 6.62
C SER A 460 30.91 9.44 5.97
N GLY A 461 32.02 8.91 6.49
CA GLY A 461 33.34 9.12 5.89
C GLY A 461 34.26 10.09 6.61
N ALA A 462 34.03 10.39 7.90
CA ALA A 462 34.95 11.21 8.67
C ALA A 462 36.40 10.69 8.60
N ASP A 463 37.37 11.61 8.61
CA ASP A 463 38.78 11.27 8.50
C ASP A 463 39.24 10.44 9.70
N LEU A 464 39.87 9.29 9.44
CA LEU A 464 40.32 8.39 10.50
C LEU A 464 41.46 8.98 11.33
N GLY A 465 42.28 9.85 10.75
CA GLY A 465 43.32 10.58 11.48
C GLY A 465 42.71 11.53 12.50
N GLU A 466 41.66 12.27 12.12
CA GLU A 466 40.89 13.13 13.03
C GLU A 466 40.21 12.33 14.15
N LEU A 467 39.61 11.17 13.83
CA LEU A 467 38.99 10.28 14.81
C LEU A 467 40.03 9.70 15.79
N ALA A 468 41.17 9.23 15.28
CA ALA A 468 42.27 8.72 16.10
C ALA A 468 42.84 9.80 17.03
N ALA A 469 43.04 11.02 16.50
CA ALA A 469 43.48 12.16 17.30
C ALA A 469 42.42 12.59 18.34
N LEU A 470 41.13 12.40 18.05
CA LEU A 470 40.08 12.60 19.04
C LEU A 470 40.19 11.58 20.18
N TYR A 471 40.38 10.29 19.89
CA TYR A 471 40.54 9.25 20.90
C TYR A 471 41.66 9.59 21.89
N ASP A 472 42.83 9.99 21.38
CA ASP A 472 44.01 10.29 22.18
C ASP A 472 43.83 11.53 23.07
N ARG A 473 43.05 12.52 22.61
CA ARG A 473 42.82 13.77 23.35
C ARG A 473 41.75 13.65 24.42
N LEU A 474 40.85 12.66 24.33
CA LEU A 474 39.78 12.48 25.30
C LEU A 474 40.35 12.07 26.67
N PRO A 475 40.16 12.86 27.73
CA PRO A 475 40.64 12.50 29.07
C PRO A 475 39.87 11.30 29.61
N ASN A 476 40.53 10.49 30.44
CA ASN A 476 39.95 9.29 31.05
C ASN A 476 38.96 9.63 32.17
N THR A 477 37.77 10.09 31.79
CA THR A 477 36.61 10.30 32.68
C THR A 477 35.52 9.27 32.35
N GLU A 478 34.55 9.07 33.24
CA GLU A 478 33.42 8.16 32.98
C GLU A 478 32.70 8.55 31.69
N ARG A 479 32.32 9.83 31.55
CA ARG A 479 31.66 10.37 30.36
C ARG A 479 32.43 10.16 29.07
N ASN A 480 33.76 10.32 29.10
CA ASN A 480 34.58 10.13 27.91
C ASN A 480 34.97 8.66 27.67
N THR A 481 34.79 7.80 28.67
CA THR A 481 34.93 6.35 28.47
C THR A 481 33.88 5.88 27.47
N GLU A 482 32.62 6.29 27.61
CA GLU A 482 31.57 5.98 26.62
C GLU A 482 31.89 6.53 25.22
N MET A 483 32.47 7.73 25.12
CA MET A 483 32.90 8.30 23.84
C MET A 483 34.05 7.49 23.21
N LYS A 484 35.01 7.06 24.02
CA LYS A 484 36.11 6.18 23.58
C LYS A 484 35.59 4.82 23.13
N GLU A 485 34.60 4.26 23.80
CA GLU A 485 33.92 3.03 23.36
C GLU A 485 33.25 3.22 22.00
N GLN A 486 32.55 4.33 21.82
CA GLN A 486 31.93 4.67 20.54
C GLN A 486 32.97 4.81 19.42
N LEU A 487 34.15 5.40 19.70
CA LEU A 487 35.25 5.47 18.73
C LEU A 487 35.79 4.08 18.37
N ILE A 488 35.99 3.21 19.36
CA ILE A 488 36.40 1.81 19.13
C ILE A 488 35.40 1.11 18.21
N PHE A 489 34.10 1.28 18.47
CA PHE A 489 33.05 0.74 17.61
C PHE A 489 33.05 1.36 16.21
N VAL A 490 33.28 2.68 16.08
CA VAL A 490 33.44 3.30 14.77
C VAL A 490 34.60 2.64 14.01
N TYR A 491 35.77 2.44 14.64
CA TYR A 491 36.90 1.78 13.98
C TYR A 491 36.59 0.35 13.55
N SER A 492 35.81 -0.42 14.34
CA SER A 492 35.45 -1.79 13.96
C SER A 492 34.53 -1.87 12.74
N GLN A 493 33.75 -0.82 12.49
CA GLN A 493 32.86 -0.72 11.33
C GLN A 493 33.56 -0.15 10.08
N ARG A 494 34.83 0.25 10.18
CA ARG A 494 35.62 0.84 9.08
C ARG A 494 36.53 -0.22 8.47
N HIS A 495 36.66 -0.19 7.15
CA HIS A 495 37.39 -1.21 6.40
C HIS A 495 38.82 -0.79 6.03
N GLU A 496 39.17 0.48 6.24
CA GLU A 496 40.49 0.99 5.90
C GLU A 496 41.59 0.46 6.85
N PRO A 497 42.82 0.22 6.36
CA PRO A 497 43.93 -0.28 7.19
C PRO A 497 44.20 0.56 8.45
N ALA A 498 44.03 1.88 8.35
CA ALA A 498 44.23 2.82 9.45
C ALA A 498 43.26 2.61 10.62
N ALA A 499 42.05 2.10 10.37
CA ALA A 499 41.09 1.78 11.43
C ALA A 499 41.57 0.56 12.24
N LEU A 500 42.11 -0.45 11.57
CA LEU A 500 42.75 -1.58 12.24
C LEU A 500 43.98 -1.13 13.04
N ASP A 501 44.81 -0.26 12.48
CA ASP A 501 45.98 0.28 13.16
C ASP A 501 45.60 1.02 14.46
N ALA A 502 44.49 1.76 14.44
CA ALA A 502 43.93 2.40 15.64
C ALA A 502 43.47 1.36 16.68
N LEU A 503 42.76 0.30 16.29
CA LEU A 503 42.35 -0.79 17.19
C LEU A 503 43.56 -1.51 17.80
N ILE A 504 44.59 -1.80 17.00
CA ILE A 504 45.85 -2.42 17.47
C ILE A 504 46.54 -1.52 18.50
N LYS A 505 46.63 -0.21 18.24
CA LYS A 505 47.21 0.76 19.18
C LYS A 505 46.46 0.75 20.51
N ILE A 506 45.13 0.78 20.47
CA ILE A 506 44.29 0.76 21.68
C ILE A 506 44.49 -0.55 22.45
N ALA A 507 44.44 -1.70 21.79
CA ALA A 507 44.65 -3.00 22.42
C ALA A 507 46.01 -3.11 23.16
N ARG A 508 47.07 -2.47 22.63
CA ARG A 508 48.40 -2.48 23.25
C ARG A 508 48.60 -1.44 24.35
N THR A 509 48.01 -0.26 24.22
CA THR A 509 48.42 0.91 25.04
C THR A 509 47.35 1.46 25.97
N GLU A 510 46.06 1.20 25.74
CA GLU A 510 44.96 1.89 26.45
C GLU A 510 44.91 1.53 27.95
N PRO A 511 45.23 2.46 28.88
CA PRO A 511 45.30 2.17 30.31
C PRO A 511 43.99 1.61 30.89
N ASN A 512 42.83 2.00 30.36
CA ASN A 512 41.54 1.45 30.78
C ASN A 512 41.39 0.01 30.26
N ARG A 513 41.33 -0.95 31.20
CA ARG A 513 41.23 -2.39 30.89
C ARG A 513 39.98 -2.75 30.10
N GLU A 514 38.84 -2.10 30.33
CA GLU A 514 37.60 -2.41 29.63
C GLU A 514 37.62 -1.92 28.19
N LEU A 515 38.16 -0.72 27.92
CA LEU A 515 38.39 -0.22 26.57
C LEU A 515 39.36 -1.11 25.79
N ARG A 516 40.45 -1.54 26.46
CA ARG A 516 41.44 -2.45 25.88
C ARG A 516 40.82 -3.79 25.49
N LYS A 517 40.00 -4.39 26.35
CA LYS A 517 39.25 -5.63 26.05
C LYS A 517 38.32 -5.46 24.86
N LYS A 518 37.61 -4.33 24.77
CA LYS A 518 36.72 -4.02 23.62
C LYS A 518 37.50 -3.95 22.32
N ALA A 519 38.68 -3.30 22.31
CA ALA A 519 39.54 -3.29 21.13
C ALA A 519 40.02 -4.70 20.75
N VAL A 520 40.47 -5.51 21.72
CA VAL A 520 40.85 -6.93 21.50
C VAL A 520 39.68 -7.75 20.94
N PHE A 521 38.47 -7.55 21.45
CA PHE A 521 37.25 -8.20 20.94
C PHE A 521 37.04 -7.90 19.46
N TRP A 522 37.08 -6.62 19.07
CA TRP A 522 36.89 -6.22 17.67
C TRP A 522 38.05 -6.65 16.76
N LEU A 523 39.28 -6.70 17.25
CA LEU A 523 40.39 -7.33 16.53
C LEU A 523 40.11 -8.81 16.22
N GLY A 524 39.48 -9.54 17.15
CA GLY A 524 39.07 -10.92 16.94
C GLY A 524 37.99 -11.11 15.87
N GLN A 525 37.22 -10.06 15.53
CA GLN A 525 36.24 -10.07 14.44
C GLN A 525 36.84 -9.64 13.09
N SER A 526 38.08 -9.16 13.09
CA SER A 526 38.75 -8.72 11.87
C SER A 526 39.24 -9.92 11.05
N HIS A 527 39.07 -9.81 9.73
CA HIS A 527 39.59 -10.78 8.76
C HIS A 527 41.02 -10.42 8.30
N ASP A 528 41.59 -9.30 8.77
CA ASP A 528 42.96 -8.91 8.44
C ASP A 528 43.96 -9.78 9.23
N PRO A 529 44.92 -10.46 8.58
CA PRO A 529 45.88 -11.34 9.24
C PRO A 529 46.75 -10.62 10.28
N ARG A 530 46.93 -9.29 10.18
CA ARG A 530 47.63 -8.48 11.19
C ARG A 530 46.93 -8.54 12.55
N ALA A 531 45.60 -8.66 12.57
CA ALA A 531 44.84 -8.79 13.81
C ALA A 531 45.19 -10.09 14.54
N ALA A 532 45.24 -11.22 13.83
CA ALA A 532 45.62 -12.52 14.39
C ALA A 532 47.04 -12.50 14.97
N GLN A 533 48.00 -11.87 14.28
CA GLN A 533 49.37 -11.71 14.75
C GLN A 533 49.43 -10.91 16.06
N VAL A 534 48.70 -9.79 16.14
CA VAL A 534 48.63 -8.95 17.35
C VAL A 534 47.99 -9.72 18.51
N LEU A 535 46.93 -10.47 18.26
CA LEU A 535 46.27 -11.28 19.29
C LEU A 535 47.21 -12.36 19.84
N LEU A 536 47.97 -13.05 18.98
CA LEU A 536 48.98 -14.02 19.41
C LEU A 536 50.07 -13.37 20.28
N GLU A 537 50.54 -12.19 19.91
CA GLU A 537 51.52 -11.44 20.71
C GLU A 537 50.98 -11.03 22.08
N ILE A 538 49.69 -10.67 22.17
CA ILE A 538 49.04 -10.34 23.45
C ILE A 538 48.90 -11.60 24.32
N ILE A 539 48.59 -12.76 23.75
CA ILE A 539 48.48 -14.04 24.47
C ILE A 539 49.82 -14.47 25.08
N ASN A 540 50.93 -14.14 24.43
CA ASN A 540 52.28 -14.53 24.85
C ASN A 540 52.95 -13.57 25.84
N GLN A 541 52.27 -12.48 26.24
CA GLN A 541 52.70 -11.55 27.29
C GLN A 541 52.19 -12.00 28.66
#